data_AF-J0UC06-F1
#
_entry.id   AF-J0UC06-F1
#
_cell.length_a   1.000
_cell.length_b   1.000
_cell.length_c   1.000
_cell.angle_alpha   90.00
_cell.angle_beta   90.00
_cell.angle_gamma   90.00
#
_symmetry.space_group_name_H-M   'P 1'
#
loop_
_entity.id
_entity.type
_entity.pdbx_description
1 polymer ?
#
loop_
_entity_poly.entity_id
_entity_poly.type
_entity_poly.pdbx_seq_one_letter_code
_entity_poly.pdbx_strand_id
1 'polypeptide(L)'
;MASKDKDKGAKAKKAAPDKPSAAQEEKDAKAQRELGIVGPHGDMRLASVVIEGYSLELRDGDGFVGDVASRTAFRQMLDAWRKLFTAMDGKDPMGRKSTRELSKHQLDAMLEKDGIAAQAIAAASEDYALQLAHVVQRFLKHKTWKGVERIIIGGGFHQSEVGGMSIARAGEILKAEKVPVELRTLHHHADEGGLIGWVHLAPPALLQSYDAILAVDIGGTNVRCGIVQTHLHKAPDMSLAEVLRREKWAHADDEPKRDELVEGIATILEDLIAYAEKKEIRLAPYIGVACPGLIVEDGSLAGGTQNLPGNWESTRFHLPRDLCERLA
;
A
#
# COMPACT_ATOMS: atom_id res chain seq x y z
N MET A 1 -15.17 31.71 -63.68
CA MET A 1 -14.08 30.75 -63.39
C MET A 1 -13.24 31.29 -62.24
N ALA A 2 -13.11 30.45 -61.22
CA ALA A 2 -11.96 30.26 -60.31
C ALA A 2 -11.28 31.43 -59.58
N SER A 3 -11.60 31.48 -58.28
CA SER A 3 -10.74 31.62 -57.08
C SER A 3 -9.21 31.58 -57.24
N LYS A 4 -8.51 32.41 -56.44
CA LYS A 4 -7.58 31.93 -55.38
C LYS A 4 -7.15 33.02 -54.39
N ASP A 5 -7.49 32.74 -53.12
CA ASP A 5 -6.76 32.90 -51.85
C ASP A 5 -5.72 34.02 -51.65
N LYS A 6 -5.89 34.75 -50.53
CA LYS A 6 -4.88 34.78 -49.46
C LYS A 6 -5.49 35.06 -48.08
N ASP A 7 -5.31 34.05 -47.26
CA ASP A 7 -5.46 33.90 -45.81
C ASP A 7 -4.82 35.03 -44.97
N LYS A 8 -5.46 35.37 -43.82
CA LYS A 8 -4.79 35.67 -42.53
C LYS A 8 -5.79 35.98 -41.41
N GLY A 9 -5.89 35.05 -40.46
CA GLY A 9 -5.73 35.38 -39.03
C GLY A 9 -6.97 35.44 -38.14
N ALA A 10 -7.65 34.30 -37.91
CA ALA A 10 -8.58 34.17 -36.79
C ALA A 10 -7.82 33.89 -35.48
N LYS A 11 -7.78 34.88 -34.57
CA LYS A 11 -7.33 34.68 -33.18
C LYS A 11 -8.34 33.81 -32.44
N ALA A 12 -7.98 32.56 -32.16
CA ALA A 12 -8.73 31.70 -31.25
C ALA A 12 -8.67 32.29 -29.82
N LYS A 13 -9.82 32.72 -29.30
CA LYS A 13 -9.99 33.08 -27.89
C LYS A 13 -9.86 31.80 -27.05
N LYS A 14 -8.85 31.74 -26.17
CA LYS A 14 -8.79 30.74 -25.09
C LYS A 14 -10.03 30.91 -24.21
N ALA A 15 -10.89 29.89 -24.18
CA ALA A 15 -11.98 29.81 -23.21
C ALA A 15 -11.38 29.75 -21.80
N ALA A 16 -11.89 30.60 -20.90
CA ALA A 16 -11.59 30.50 -19.48
C ALA A 16 -12.13 29.15 -18.95
N PRO A 17 -11.50 28.54 -17.94
CA PRO A 17 -12.07 27.35 -17.31
C PRO A 17 -13.44 27.73 -16.72
N ASP A 18 -14.46 26.93 -17.04
CA ASP A 18 -15.82 27.12 -16.54
C ASP A 18 -15.79 27.13 -15.00
N LYS A 19 -16.38 28.19 -14.41
CA LYS A 19 -16.57 28.24 -12.96
C LYS A 19 -17.51 27.11 -12.54
N PRO A 20 -17.23 26.40 -11.44
CA PRO A 20 -18.15 25.42 -10.89
C PRO A 20 -19.53 26.05 -10.65
N SER A 21 -20.59 25.28 -10.90
CA SER A 21 -21.96 25.77 -10.71
C SER A 21 -22.24 26.00 -9.22
N ALA A 22 -23.18 26.90 -8.89
CA ALA A 22 -23.58 27.15 -7.50
C ALA A 22 -24.07 25.88 -6.78
N ALA A 23 -24.67 24.94 -7.51
CA ALA A 23 -25.08 23.63 -6.99
C ALA A 23 -23.88 22.73 -6.65
N GLN A 24 -22.79 22.84 -7.41
CA GLN A 24 -21.53 22.14 -7.13
C GLN A 24 -20.85 22.75 -5.90
N GLU A 25 -20.81 24.09 -5.81
CA GLU A 25 -20.25 24.81 -4.65
C GLU A 25 -21.02 24.50 -3.35
N GLU A 26 -22.34 24.36 -3.41
CA GLU A 26 -23.17 24.03 -2.25
C GLU A 26 -23.02 22.56 -1.82
N LYS A 27 -22.91 21.63 -2.78
CA LYS A 27 -22.54 20.22 -2.52
C LYS A 27 -21.16 20.14 -1.86
N ASP A 28 -20.19 20.89 -2.36
CA ASP A 28 -18.83 20.94 -1.84
C ASP A 28 -18.79 21.50 -0.43
N ALA A 29 -19.57 22.55 -0.14
CA ALA A 29 -19.68 23.14 1.19
C ALA A 29 -20.36 22.19 2.20
N LYS A 30 -21.35 21.40 1.76
CA LYS A 30 -21.97 20.36 2.60
C LYS A 30 -21.00 19.22 2.88
N ALA A 31 -20.31 18.72 1.85
CA ALA A 31 -19.26 17.71 1.99
C ALA A 31 -18.13 18.21 2.90
N GLN A 32 -17.71 19.47 2.79
CA GLN A 32 -16.74 20.11 3.68
C GLN A 32 -17.22 20.21 5.13
N ARG A 33 -18.50 20.45 5.38
CA ARG A 33 -19.07 20.44 6.74
C ARG A 33 -19.12 19.05 7.35
N GLU A 34 -19.45 18.04 6.55
CA GLU A 34 -19.43 16.63 6.97
C GLU A 34 -18.00 16.15 7.19
N LEU A 35 -17.04 16.59 6.36
CA LEU A 35 -15.59 16.41 6.56
C LEU A 35 -15.07 17.12 7.82
N GLY A 36 -15.67 18.24 8.21
CA GLY A 36 -15.37 18.90 9.48
C GLY A 36 -15.61 18.03 10.72
N ILE A 37 -16.42 16.97 10.61
CA ILE A 37 -16.64 15.95 11.66
C ILE A 37 -15.55 14.88 11.62
N VAL A 38 -14.94 14.65 10.46
CA VAL A 38 -14.01 13.54 10.17
C VAL A 38 -12.54 13.96 10.28
N GLY A 39 -12.25 15.26 10.13
CA GLY A 39 -10.90 15.81 10.09
C GLY A 39 -10.40 16.01 8.64
N PRO A 40 -9.31 16.76 8.45
CA PRO A 40 -8.75 17.03 7.13
C PRO A 40 -8.17 15.76 6.47
N HIS A 41 -8.22 15.70 5.14
CA HIS A 41 -7.53 14.64 4.40
C HIS A 41 -6.00 14.81 4.52
N GLY A 42 -5.28 13.69 4.53
CA GLY A 42 -3.82 13.71 4.59
C GLY A 42 -3.24 14.26 5.90
N ASP A 43 -4.02 14.31 6.99
CA ASP A 43 -3.52 14.80 8.28
C ASP A 43 -2.34 13.97 8.76
N MET A 44 -1.27 14.66 9.16
CA MET A 44 -0.07 14.07 9.72
C MET A 44 -0.10 14.03 11.25
N ARG A 45 -1.12 14.63 11.89
CA ARG A 45 -1.30 14.63 13.35
C ARG A 45 -2.59 13.93 13.71
N LEU A 46 -2.48 12.65 14.03
CA LEU A 46 -3.61 11.77 14.32
C LEU A 46 -3.78 11.60 15.83
N ALA A 47 -4.91 11.02 16.25
CA ALA A 47 -5.25 10.86 17.66
C ALA A 47 -4.19 10.06 18.45
N SER A 48 -3.55 9.07 17.83
CA SER A 48 -2.59 8.17 18.47
C SER A 48 -1.15 8.30 17.97
N VAL A 49 -0.94 8.96 16.82
CA VAL A 49 0.38 9.02 16.16
C VAL A 49 0.61 10.36 15.46
N VAL A 50 1.86 10.79 15.41
CA VAL A 50 2.32 11.87 14.53
C VAL A 50 3.15 11.26 13.42
N ILE A 51 2.77 11.54 12.18
CA ILE A 51 3.51 11.13 10.98
C ILE A 51 4.54 12.22 10.69
N GLU A 52 5.83 11.90 10.80
CA GLU A 52 6.90 12.86 10.47
C GLU A 52 7.26 12.88 8.97
N GLY A 53 6.82 11.85 8.24
CA GLY A 53 7.00 11.71 6.81
C GLY A 53 6.64 10.31 6.33
N TYR A 54 6.53 10.16 5.02
CA TYR A 54 6.30 8.87 4.35
C TYR A 54 7.00 8.88 2.99
N SER A 55 7.13 7.69 2.37
CA SER A 55 7.79 7.54 1.06
C SER A 55 9.21 8.12 1.01
N LEU A 56 10.06 7.79 1.98
CA LEU A 56 11.46 8.21 1.94
C LEU A 56 12.17 7.58 0.74
N GLU A 57 12.47 8.41 -0.25
CA GLU A 57 13.24 8.05 -1.44
C GLU A 57 14.74 8.21 -1.18
N LEU A 58 15.41 7.12 -0.79
CA LEU A 58 16.86 7.10 -0.64
C LEU A 58 17.50 6.37 -1.82
N ARG A 59 18.26 7.09 -2.66
CA ARG A 59 18.91 6.56 -3.86
C ARG A 59 20.30 5.99 -3.59
N ASP A 60 20.67 5.00 -4.40
CA ASP A 60 22.04 4.45 -4.50
C ASP A 60 22.35 4.14 -5.97
N GLY A 61 23.22 4.95 -6.58
CA GLY A 61 23.43 4.93 -8.03
C GLY A 61 22.12 5.17 -8.79
N ASP A 62 21.80 4.27 -9.71
CA ASP A 62 20.59 4.34 -10.55
C ASP A 62 19.33 3.79 -9.86
N GLY A 63 19.44 3.17 -8.68
CA GLY A 63 18.35 2.52 -7.95
C GLY A 63 18.03 3.15 -6.59
N PHE A 64 17.09 2.55 -5.87
CA PHE A 64 16.84 2.87 -4.47
C PHE A 64 17.61 1.94 -3.54
N VAL A 65 18.03 2.45 -2.39
CA VAL A 65 18.71 1.67 -1.35
C VAL A 65 17.88 0.44 -0.96
N GLY A 66 16.55 0.54 -0.92
CA GLY A 66 15.67 -0.58 -0.55
C GLY A 66 15.62 -1.72 -1.57
N ASP A 67 16.03 -1.50 -2.83
CA ASP A 67 15.83 -2.48 -3.91
C ASP A 67 16.64 -3.77 -3.69
N VAL A 68 17.79 -3.67 -3.02
CA VAL A 68 18.68 -4.80 -2.69
C VAL A 68 18.13 -5.68 -1.55
N ALA A 69 17.09 -5.23 -0.85
CA ALA A 69 16.39 -5.97 0.19
C ALA A 69 14.94 -6.30 -0.21
N SER A 70 14.68 -6.43 -1.52
CA SER A 70 13.37 -6.78 -2.07
C SER A 70 13.17 -8.30 -2.21
N ARG A 71 11.91 -8.73 -2.45
CA ARG A 71 11.60 -10.12 -2.84
C ARG A 71 12.38 -10.53 -4.09
N THR A 72 12.54 -9.62 -5.04
CA THR A 72 13.30 -9.85 -6.27
C THR A 72 14.77 -10.09 -5.98
N ALA A 73 15.37 -9.29 -5.08
CA ALA A 73 16.75 -9.47 -4.66
C ALA A 73 16.96 -10.84 -3.98
N PHE A 74 16.08 -11.22 -3.05
CA PHE A 74 16.14 -12.56 -2.43
C PHE A 74 16.10 -13.68 -3.48
N ARG A 75 15.24 -13.56 -4.50
CA ARG A 75 15.14 -14.57 -5.58
C ARG A 75 16.42 -14.66 -6.40
N GLN A 76 17.13 -13.55 -6.61
CA GLN A 76 18.41 -13.54 -7.30
C GLN A 76 19.50 -14.21 -6.46
N MET A 77 19.56 -13.92 -5.16
CA MET A 77 20.46 -14.58 -4.21
C MET A 77 20.22 -16.09 -4.19
N LEU A 78 18.96 -16.50 -4.06
CA LEU A 78 18.58 -17.91 -4.07
C LEU A 78 18.98 -18.62 -5.36
N ASP A 79 18.83 -17.96 -6.51
CA ASP A 79 19.21 -18.51 -7.80
C ASP A 79 20.73 -18.69 -7.93
N ALA A 80 21.52 -17.75 -7.38
CA ALA A 80 22.97 -17.85 -7.34
C ALA A 80 23.43 -19.04 -6.48
N TRP A 81 22.86 -19.19 -5.28
CA TRP A 81 23.16 -20.33 -4.41
C TRP A 81 22.71 -21.65 -5.03
N ARG A 82 21.51 -21.72 -5.61
CA ARG A 82 21.03 -22.91 -6.32
C ARG A 82 22.02 -23.35 -7.40
N LYS A 83 22.53 -22.43 -8.22
CA LYS A 83 23.55 -22.72 -9.26
C LYS A 83 24.85 -23.24 -8.66
N LEU A 84 25.34 -22.62 -7.59
CA LEU A 84 26.56 -23.07 -6.91
C LEU A 84 26.41 -24.50 -6.37
N PHE A 85 25.33 -24.77 -5.65
CA PHE A 85 25.07 -26.12 -5.11
C PHE A 85 24.84 -27.15 -6.22
N THR A 86 24.24 -26.76 -7.34
CA THR A 86 24.10 -27.63 -8.53
C THR A 86 25.46 -28.00 -9.10
N ALA A 87 26.39 -27.05 -9.18
CA ALA A 87 27.76 -27.30 -9.66
C ALA A 87 28.55 -28.20 -8.71
N MET A 88 28.27 -28.15 -7.41
CA MET A 88 28.93 -28.99 -6.40
C MET A 88 28.39 -30.42 -6.35
N ASP A 89 27.06 -30.60 -6.42
CA ASP A 89 26.39 -31.89 -6.25
C ASP A 89 26.08 -32.61 -7.58
N GLY A 90 26.20 -31.90 -8.71
CA GLY A 90 25.86 -32.41 -10.04
C GLY A 90 24.35 -32.56 -10.29
N LYS A 91 23.51 -32.18 -9.32
CA LYS A 91 22.05 -32.21 -9.40
C LYS A 91 21.46 -30.93 -8.85
N ASP A 92 20.39 -30.45 -9.49
CA ASP A 92 19.67 -29.28 -9.03
C ASP A 92 18.95 -29.55 -7.70
N PRO A 93 19.26 -28.79 -6.62
CA PRO A 93 18.68 -29.04 -5.30
C PRO A 93 17.19 -28.70 -5.22
N MET A 94 16.67 -27.85 -6.11
CA MET A 94 15.27 -27.38 -6.09
C MET A 94 14.42 -27.97 -7.22
N GLY A 95 14.98 -28.93 -7.96
CA GLY A 95 14.29 -29.65 -9.02
C GLY A 95 14.16 -28.87 -10.32
N ARG A 96 13.07 -29.08 -11.07
CA ARG A 96 12.93 -28.56 -12.44
C ARG A 96 12.37 -27.14 -12.53
N LYS A 97 11.57 -26.72 -11.56
CA LYS A 97 10.95 -25.38 -11.58
C LYS A 97 12.03 -24.33 -11.44
N SER A 98 11.96 -23.24 -12.19
CA SER A 98 12.86 -22.12 -12.01
C SER A 98 12.67 -21.49 -10.62
N THR A 99 13.68 -20.78 -10.15
CA THR A 99 13.64 -20.12 -8.83
C THR A 99 12.49 -19.12 -8.70
N ARG A 100 12.03 -18.53 -9.82
CA ARG A 100 10.90 -17.60 -9.86
C ARG A 100 9.54 -18.28 -9.70
N GLU A 101 9.42 -19.54 -10.11
CA GLU A 101 8.17 -20.31 -10.06
C GLU A 101 7.94 -21.01 -8.72
N LEU A 102 8.92 -20.99 -7.81
CA LEU A 102 8.79 -21.57 -6.48
C LEU A 102 7.93 -20.64 -5.60
N SER A 103 6.78 -21.12 -5.15
CA SER A 103 5.98 -20.41 -4.14
C SER A 103 6.70 -20.33 -2.79
N LYS A 104 6.24 -19.45 -1.90
CA LYS A 104 6.80 -19.33 -0.54
C LYS A 104 6.65 -20.64 0.24
N HIS A 105 5.47 -21.26 0.20
CA HIS A 105 5.21 -22.56 0.82
C HIS A 105 6.13 -23.66 0.32
N GLN A 106 6.53 -23.64 -0.96
CA GLN A 106 7.50 -24.60 -1.47
C GLN A 106 8.91 -24.36 -0.91
N LEU A 107 9.30 -23.10 -0.69
CA LEU A 107 10.59 -22.78 -0.06
C LEU A 107 10.58 -23.17 1.42
N ASP A 108 9.52 -22.85 2.15
CA ASP A 108 9.35 -23.22 3.56
C ASP A 108 9.40 -24.76 3.71
N ALA A 109 8.63 -25.50 2.88
CA ALA A 109 8.66 -26.97 2.89
C ALA A 109 10.00 -27.60 2.44
N MET A 110 10.83 -26.87 1.67
CA MET A 110 12.19 -27.31 1.34
C MET A 110 13.16 -27.07 2.50
N LEU A 111 12.94 -26.00 3.27
CA LEU A 111 13.73 -25.67 4.46
C LEU A 111 13.49 -26.70 5.57
N GLU A 112 12.24 -27.09 5.82
CA GLU A 112 11.86 -28.09 6.85
C GLU A 112 12.45 -29.49 6.62
N LYS A 113 12.70 -29.86 5.36
CA LYS A 113 13.15 -31.22 5.00
C LYS A 113 14.65 -31.44 5.16
N ASP A 114 15.39 -30.41 5.55
CA ASP A 114 16.85 -30.38 5.58
C ASP A 114 17.50 -30.77 4.22
N GLY A 115 18.84 -30.76 4.16
CA GLY A 115 19.60 -31.13 2.96
C GLY A 115 20.01 -29.94 2.08
N ILE A 116 20.43 -30.23 0.85
CA ILE A 116 21.11 -29.25 -0.03
C ILE A 116 20.20 -28.06 -0.39
N ALA A 117 18.90 -28.31 -0.60
CA ALA A 117 17.92 -27.25 -0.85
C ALA A 117 17.80 -26.30 0.35
N ALA A 118 17.69 -26.85 1.56
CA ALA A 118 17.65 -26.09 2.80
C ALA A 118 18.94 -25.28 3.01
N GLN A 119 20.12 -25.86 2.71
CA GLN A 119 21.40 -25.15 2.78
C GLN A 119 21.47 -23.97 1.80
N ALA A 120 20.99 -24.15 0.57
CA ALA A 120 20.92 -23.06 -0.42
C ALA A 120 19.96 -21.94 0.02
N ILE A 121 18.81 -22.29 0.62
CA ILE A 121 17.85 -21.32 1.16
C ILE A 121 18.45 -20.57 2.35
N ALA A 122 19.12 -21.28 3.27
CA ALA A 122 19.77 -20.68 4.43
C ALA A 122 20.87 -19.70 4.02
N ALA A 123 21.71 -20.08 3.05
CA ALA A 123 22.76 -19.20 2.53
C ALA A 123 22.19 -17.94 1.86
N ALA A 124 21.13 -18.09 1.04
CA ALA A 124 20.43 -16.95 0.47
C ALA A 124 19.75 -16.06 1.51
N SER A 125 19.28 -16.64 2.61
CA SER A 125 18.67 -15.91 3.74
C SER A 125 19.71 -15.11 4.52
N GLU A 126 20.93 -15.63 4.69
CA GLU A 126 22.04 -14.89 5.30
C GLU A 126 22.45 -13.68 4.42
N ASP A 127 22.60 -13.89 3.11
CA ASP A 127 22.90 -12.79 2.17
C ASP A 127 21.82 -11.70 2.21
N TYR A 128 20.55 -12.10 2.24
CA TYR A 128 19.44 -11.17 2.36
C TYR A 128 19.47 -10.42 3.70
N ALA A 129 19.74 -11.12 4.81
CA ALA A 129 19.82 -10.50 6.13
C ALA A 129 20.93 -9.44 6.20
N LEU A 130 22.09 -9.70 5.59
CA LEU A 130 23.19 -8.72 5.47
C LEU A 130 22.75 -7.50 4.65
N GLN A 131 22.07 -7.69 3.52
CA GLN A 131 21.56 -6.58 2.72
C GLN A 131 20.50 -5.78 3.48
N LEU A 132 19.56 -6.44 4.16
CA LEU A 132 18.54 -5.77 4.96
C LEU A 132 19.16 -4.95 6.10
N ALA A 133 20.14 -5.50 6.81
CA ALA A 133 20.88 -4.77 7.84
C ALA A 133 21.61 -3.54 7.26
N HIS A 134 22.22 -3.68 6.08
CA HIS A 134 22.83 -2.55 5.37
C HIS A 134 21.81 -1.46 5.02
N VAL A 135 20.66 -1.86 4.46
CA VAL A 135 19.56 -0.94 4.14
C VAL A 135 19.08 -0.19 5.38
N VAL A 136 18.82 -0.90 6.48
CA VAL A 136 18.40 -0.28 7.75
C VAL A 136 19.42 0.76 8.22
N GLN A 137 20.71 0.44 8.20
CA GLN A 137 21.75 1.40 8.59
C GLN A 137 21.82 2.62 7.67
N ARG A 138 21.61 2.44 6.36
CA ARG A 138 21.57 3.56 5.40
C ARG A 138 20.39 4.48 5.67
N PHE A 139 19.23 3.92 5.97
CA PHE A 139 18.05 4.69 6.35
C PHE A 139 18.28 5.44 7.67
N LEU A 140 18.81 4.79 8.71
CA LEU A 140 19.11 5.44 10.01
C LEU A 140 20.14 6.57 9.93
N LYS A 141 20.99 6.60 8.90
CA LYS A 141 21.91 7.72 8.62
C LYS A 141 21.20 8.92 7.98
N HIS A 142 20.02 8.73 7.41
CA HIS A 142 19.25 9.82 6.81
C HIS A 142 18.66 10.73 7.89
N LYS A 143 18.72 12.04 7.66
CA LYS A 143 18.30 13.06 8.64
C LYS A 143 16.86 12.92 9.14
N THR A 144 15.95 12.40 8.30
CA THR A 144 14.54 12.20 8.66
C THR A 144 14.28 10.94 9.46
N TRP A 145 15.29 10.08 9.65
CA TRP A 145 15.21 8.84 10.44
C TRP A 145 16.01 8.95 11.75
N LYS A 146 16.50 10.15 12.06
CA LYS A 146 17.22 10.39 13.30
C LYS A 146 16.30 10.13 14.49
N GLY A 147 16.71 9.22 15.38
CA GLY A 147 15.92 8.86 16.57
C GLY A 147 14.90 7.75 16.35
N VAL A 148 14.89 7.08 15.18
CA VAL A 148 14.08 5.88 14.97
C VAL A 148 14.58 4.76 15.87
N GLU A 149 13.72 4.28 16.76
CA GLU A 149 14.01 3.20 17.71
C GLU A 149 13.46 1.84 17.25
N ARG A 150 12.44 1.85 16.39
CA ARG A 150 11.77 0.64 15.90
C ARG A 150 11.41 0.77 14.43
N ILE A 151 11.62 -0.31 13.69
CA ILE A 151 11.24 -0.45 12.28
C ILE A 151 10.28 -1.62 12.15
N ILE A 152 9.11 -1.35 11.59
CA ILE A 152 8.12 -2.38 11.25
C ILE A 152 8.26 -2.72 9.77
N ILE A 153 8.54 -3.98 9.47
CA ILE A 153 8.72 -4.49 8.12
C ILE A 153 7.42 -5.18 7.70
N GLY A 154 6.78 -4.63 6.67
CA GLY A 154 5.57 -5.16 6.06
C GLY A 154 5.84 -5.87 4.73
N GLY A 155 4.80 -6.44 4.13
CA GLY A 155 4.86 -7.05 2.79
C GLY A 155 5.00 -8.58 2.82
N GLY A 156 4.44 -9.24 1.81
CA GLY A 156 4.18 -10.68 1.91
C GLY A 156 5.41 -11.60 1.99
N PHE A 157 6.63 -11.17 1.63
CA PHE A 157 7.81 -12.03 1.78
C PHE A 157 8.11 -12.31 3.26
N HIS A 158 8.02 -11.26 4.08
CA HIS A 158 8.29 -11.26 5.52
C HIS A 158 7.32 -12.14 6.33
N GLN A 159 6.22 -12.59 5.72
CA GLN A 159 5.22 -13.48 6.33
C GLN A 159 5.49 -14.97 6.06
N SER A 160 6.50 -15.30 5.25
CA SER A 160 6.99 -16.69 5.12
C SER A 160 8.00 -17.00 6.21
N GLU A 161 8.22 -18.28 6.49
CA GLU A 161 9.23 -18.72 7.47
C GLU A 161 10.61 -18.22 7.07
N VAL A 162 10.98 -18.40 5.79
CA VAL A 162 12.22 -17.88 5.21
C VAL A 162 12.38 -16.38 5.42
N GLY A 163 11.31 -15.61 5.17
CA GLY A 163 11.31 -14.16 5.33
C GLY A 163 11.45 -13.74 6.79
N GLY A 164 10.72 -14.39 7.70
CA GLY A 164 10.78 -14.14 9.13
C GLY A 164 12.17 -14.43 9.71
N MET A 165 12.77 -15.56 9.35
CA MET A 165 14.14 -15.91 9.75
C MET A 165 15.16 -14.89 9.26
N SER A 166 15.04 -14.44 8.01
CA SER A 166 15.95 -13.46 7.43
C SER A 166 15.89 -12.10 8.16
N ILE A 167 14.70 -11.67 8.59
CA ILE A 167 14.52 -10.44 9.37
C ILE A 167 15.09 -10.59 10.78
N ALA A 168 14.81 -11.72 11.44
CA ALA A 168 15.36 -12.00 12.77
C ALA A 168 16.89 -11.96 12.72
N ARG A 169 17.47 -12.57 11.69
CA ARG A 169 18.91 -12.57 11.44
C ARG A 169 19.46 -11.17 11.18
N ALA A 170 18.77 -10.35 10.39
CA ALA A 170 19.14 -8.94 10.20
C ALA A 170 19.14 -8.17 11.53
N GLY A 171 18.16 -8.44 12.40
CA GLY A 171 18.10 -7.88 13.75
C GLY A 171 19.29 -8.29 14.62
N GLU A 172 19.73 -9.54 14.55
CA GLU A 172 20.94 -10.01 15.24
C GLU A 172 22.21 -9.31 14.75
N ILE A 173 22.34 -9.12 13.43
CA ILE A 173 23.47 -8.41 12.81
C ILE A 173 23.50 -6.96 13.34
N LEU A 174 22.38 -6.26 13.27
CA LEU A 174 22.25 -4.88 13.78
C LEU A 174 22.59 -4.78 15.28
N LYS A 175 22.15 -5.77 16.08
CA LYS A 175 22.46 -5.84 17.51
C LYS A 175 23.95 -6.06 17.75
N ALA A 176 24.60 -6.96 16.99
CA ALA A 176 26.04 -7.21 17.08
C ALA A 176 26.85 -5.95 16.73
N GLU A 177 26.38 -5.18 15.77
CA GLU A 177 26.95 -3.88 15.37
C GLU A 177 26.56 -2.71 16.29
N LYS A 178 25.81 -2.99 17.37
CA LYS A 178 25.34 -2.01 18.37
C LYS A 178 24.49 -0.88 17.75
N VAL A 179 23.76 -1.19 16.69
CA VAL A 179 22.76 -0.28 16.10
C VAL A 179 21.52 -0.28 17.00
N PRO A 180 21.12 0.86 17.60
CA PRO A 180 20.05 0.91 18.59
C PRO A 180 18.67 0.96 17.92
N VAL A 181 18.31 -0.11 17.20
CA VAL A 181 17.01 -0.22 16.53
C VAL A 181 16.43 -1.63 16.70
N GLU A 182 15.12 -1.70 16.90
CA GLU A 182 14.38 -2.95 16.96
C GLU A 182 13.67 -3.22 15.62
N LEU A 183 13.92 -4.37 15.01
CA LEU A 183 13.14 -4.82 13.85
C LEU A 183 11.93 -5.64 14.31
N ARG A 184 10.75 -5.32 13.78
CA ARG A 184 9.53 -6.11 13.96
C ARG A 184 8.86 -6.36 12.62
N THR A 185 8.02 -7.38 12.56
CA THR A 185 7.13 -7.63 11.43
C THR A 185 5.74 -7.04 11.70
N LEU A 186 5.00 -6.74 10.64
CA LEU A 186 3.59 -6.39 10.76
C LEU A 186 2.80 -7.51 11.43
N HIS A 187 1.94 -7.17 12.39
CA HIS A 187 1.10 -8.15 13.10
C HIS A 187 0.02 -8.74 12.19
N HIS A 188 -0.72 -7.87 11.50
CA HIS A 188 -1.76 -8.28 10.56
C HIS A 188 -1.21 -8.70 9.21
N HIS A 189 -2.05 -9.36 8.41
CA HIS A 189 -1.64 -9.77 7.09
C HIS A 189 -1.30 -8.54 6.22
N ALA A 190 -0.22 -8.60 5.41
CA ALA A 190 0.22 -7.45 4.63
C ALA A 190 -0.85 -6.93 3.63
N ASP A 191 -1.68 -7.82 3.10
CA ASP A 191 -2.81 -7.45 2.22
C ASP A 191 -4.01 -6.84 2.98
N GLU A 192 -3.99 -6.87 4.31
CA GLU A 192 -5.06 -6.38 5.18
C GLU A 192 -4.63 -5.15 6.00
N GLY A 193 -3.34 -5.00 6.28
CA GLY A 193 -2.82 -3.90 7.09
C GLY A 193 -3.19 -2.51 6.58
N GLY A 194 -3.23 -2.32 5.25
CA GLY A 194 -3.69 -1.07 4.63
C GLY A 194 -5.17 -0.77 4.84
N LEU A 195 -5.99 -1.81 5.04
CA LEU A 195 -7.42 -1.67 5.37
C LEU A 195 -7.61 -1.47 6.88
N ILE A 196 -6.96 -2.29 7.70
CA ILE A 196 -7.08 -2.27 9.16
C ILE A 196 -6.64 -0.93 9.73
N GLY A 197 -5.58 -0.32 9.20
CA GLY A 197 -5.07 0.96 9.68
C GLY A 197 -6.13 2.06 9.80
N TRP A 198 -7.18 2.02 8.96
CA TRP A 198 -8.25 3.03 8.96
C TRP A 198 -9.06 3.08 10.25
N VAL A 199 -9.16 2.00 11.02
CA VAL A 199 -9.87 2.06 12.33
C VAL A 199 -9.14 2.97 13.31
N HIS A 200 -7.83 3.12 13.18
CA HIS A 200 -7.02 4.03 14.01
C HIS A 200 -7.03 5.48 13.50
N LEU A 201 -7.52 5.71 12.26
CA LEU A 201 -7.63 7.03 11.64
C LEU A 201 -9.05 7.60 11.74
N ALA A 202 -10.06 6.73 11.85
CA ALA A 202 -11.45 7.14 11.98
C ALA A 202 -11.69 7.85 13.33
N PRO A 203 -12.58 8.87 13.37
CA PRO A 203 -12.93 9.55 14.61
C PRO A 203 -13.44 8.57 15.68
N PRO A 204 -12.85 8.51 16.89
CA PRO A 204 -13.26 7.53 17.91
C PRO A 204 -14.75 7.64 18.30
N ALA A 205 -15.31 8.85 18.31
CA ALA A 205 -16.73 9.07 18.60
C ALA A 205 -17.66 8.44 17.56
N LEU A 206 -17.23 8.41 16.29
CA LEU A 206 -17.97 7.72 15.24
C LEU A 206 -18.00 6.21 15.53
N LEU A 207 -16.85 5.61 15.83
CA LEU A 207 -16.73 4.15 15.99
C LEU A 207 -17.53 3.59 17.19
N GLN A 208 -17.90 4.40 18.18
CA GLN A 208 -18.68 3.94 19.34
C GLN A 208 -20.09 3.45 18.99
N SER A 209 -20.65 3.88 17.86
CA SER A 209 -22.02 3.56 17.46
C SER A 209 -22.13 2.46 16.40
N TYR A 210 -21.00 1.95 15.90
CA TYR A 210 -20.93 1.09 14.73
C TYR A 210 -20.00 -0.11 14.95
N ASP A 211 -20.24 -1.20 14.23
CA ASP A 211 -19.48 -2.44 14.35
C ASP A 211 -18.25 -2.45 13.42
N ALA A 212 -18.35 -1.76 12.29
CA ALA A 212 -17.36 -1.80 11.22
C ALA A 212 -17.31 -0.52 10.39
N ILE A 213 -16.22 -0.37 9.62
CA ILE A 213 -16.04 0.66 8.59
C ILE A 213 -15.76 0.02 7.24
N LEU A 214 -15.95 0.78 6.16
CA LEU A 214 -15.40 0.43 4.85
C LEU A 214 -13.99 1.01 4.71
N ALA A 215 -13.11 0.24 4.08
CA ALA A 215 -11.75 0.68 3.76
C ALA A 215 -11.39 0.31 2.32
N VAL A 216 -10.61 1.18 1.69
CA VAL A 216 -10.07 1.02 0.33
C VAL A 216 -8.56 1.24 0.38
N ASP A 217 -7.81 0.33 -0.23
CA ASP A 217 -6.37 0.41 -0.46
C ASP A 217 -6.11 0.36 -1.97
N ILE A 218 -5.88 1.53 -2.56
CA ILE A 218 -5.54 1.70 -3.96
C ILE A 218 -4.03 1.58 -4.09
N GLY A 219 -3.56 0.56 -4.80
CA GLY A 219 -2.18 0.41 -5.22
C GLY A 219 -2.01 0.64 -6.72
N GLY A 220 -0.76 0.70 -7.18
CA GLY A 220 -0.45 0.89 -8.61
C GLY A 220 -0.88 -0.26 -9.52
N THR A 221 -1.20 -1.43 -8.98
CA THR A 221 -1.58 -2.62 -9.79
C THR A 221 -2.85 -3.29 -9.29
N ASN A 222 -3.19 -3.09 -8.02
CA ASN A 222 -4.33 -3.74 -7.39
C ASN A 222 -5.07 -2.72 -6.53
N VAL A 223 -6.39 -2.88 -6.47
CA VAL A 223 -7.26 -2.25 -5.48
C VAL A 223 -7.72 -3.33 -4.51
N ARG A 224 -7.83 -2.97 -3.24
CA ARG A 224 -8.49 -3.80 -2.22
C ARG A 224 -9.57 -2.96 -1.57
N CYS A 225 -10.77 -3.52 -1.45
CA CYS A 225 -11.84 -2.94 -0.66
C CYS A 225 -12.23 -3.94 0.42
N GLY A 226 -12.62 -3.48 1.60
CA GLY A 226 -13.05 -4.39 2.65
C GLY A 226 -13.91 -3.77 3.74
N ILE A 227 -14.60 -4.65 4.46
CA ILE A 227 -15.31 -4.35 5.69
C ILE A 227 -14.36 -4.67 6.84
N VAL A 228 -14.02 -3.64 7.63
CA VAL A 228 -13.11 -3.78 8.76
C VAL A 228 -13.92 -3.69 10.04
N GLN A 229 -13.96 -4.79 10.80
CA GLN A 229 -14.58 -4.81 12.13
C GLN A 229 -13.63 -4.21 13.15
N THR A 230 -14.14 -3.32 14.00
CA THR A 230 -13.32 -2.60 14.99
C THR A 230 -13.09 -3.40 16.26
N HIS A 231 -14.07 -4.25 16.62
CA HIS A 231 -14.15 -4.94 17.93
C HIS A 231 -13.96 -4.00 19.13
N LEU A 232 -14.35 -2.71 18.98
CA LEU A 232 -14.05 -1.65 19.96
C LEU A 232 -14.53 -1.98 21.39
N HIS A 233 -15.68 -2.64 21.54
CA HIS A 233 -16.21 -3.03 22.84
C HIS A 233 -15.46 -4.20 23.50
N LYS A 234 -14.73 -5.01 22.73
CA LYS A 234 -13.90 -6.12 23.23
C LYS A 234 -12.46 -5.66 23.49
N ALA A 235 -11.93 -4.84 22.58
CA ALA A 235 -10.58 -4.29 22.65
C ALA A 235 -10.64 -2.78 22.34
N PRO A 236 -10.68 -1.91 23.37
CA PRO A 236 -10.78 -0.46 23.18
C PRO A 236 -9.63 0.18 22.40
N ASP A 237 -8.48 -0.49 22.34
CA ASP A 237 -7.32 -0.11 21.54
C ASP A 237 -7.40 -0.59 20.08
N MET A 238 -8.48 -1.30 19.72
CA MET A 238 -8.71 -1.92 18.41
C MET A 238 -7.63 -2.93 18.01
N SER A 239 -6.90 -3.48 18.96
CA SER A 239 -5.89 -4.54 18.72
C SER A 239 -6.47 -5.82 18.11
N LEU A 240 -7.79 -6.02 18.24
CA LEU A 240 -8.53 -7.13 17.64
C LEU A 240 -9.20 -6.78 16.31
N ALA A 241 -8.94 -5.60 15.74
CA ALA A 241 -9.53 -5.22 14.46
C ALA A 241 -9.14 -6.21 13.37
N GLU A 242 -10.10 -6.56 12.51
CA GLU A 242 -9.92 -7.57 11.48
C GLU A 242 -10.71 -7.22 10.21
N VAL A 243 -10.24 -7.74 9.07
CA VAL A 243 -10.98 -7.62 7.81
C VAL A 243 -11.98 -8.76 7.73
N LEU A 244 -13.26 -8.45 7.95
CA LEU A 244 -14.33 -9.44 7.88
C LEU A 244 -14.53 -9.96 6.46
N ARG A 245 -14.46 -9.05 5.49
CA ARG A 245 -14.59 -9.35 4.07
C ARG A 245 -13.69 -8.42 3.27
N ARG A 246 -13.05 -8.98 2.25
CA ARG A 246 -12.16 -8.27 1.34
C ARG A 246 -12.42 -8.70 -0.09
N GLU A 247 -12.52 -7.73 -0.97
CA GLU A 247 -12.47 -7.94 -2.42
C GLU A 247 -11.16 -7.36 -2.94
N LYS A 248 -10.50 -8.09 -3.83
CA LYS A 248 -9.24 -7.67 -4.46
C LYS A 248 -9.43 -7.65 -5.97
N TRP A 249 -9.19 -6.50 -6.56
CA TRP A 249 -9.23 -6.30 -8.00
C TRP A 249 -7.83 -6.00 -8.54
N ALA A 250 -7.32 -6.87 -9.41
CA ALA A 250 -6.06 -6.65 -10.13
C ALA A 250 -6.29 -5.73 -11.33
N HIS A 251 -6.65 -4.47 -11.07
CA HIS A 251 -7.09 -3.52 -12.10
C HIS A 251 -6.09 -3.34 -13.25
N ALA A 252 -4.78 -3.52 -13.01
CA ALA A 252 -3.80 -3.41 -14.08
C ALA A 252 -3.98 -4.45 -15.19
N ASP A 253 -4.60 -5.60 -14.89
CA ASP A 253 -4.90 -6.63 -15.90
C ASP A 253 -6.05 -6.19 -16.84
N ASP A 254 -6.89 -5.25 -16.39
CA ASP A 254 -8.04 -4.74 -17.13
C ASP A 254 -7.77 -3.37 -17.79
N GLU A 255 -6.62 -2.75 -17.49
CA GLU A 255 -6.18 -1.43 -18.00
C GLU A 255 -7.27 -0.34 -18.00
N PRO A 256 -8.02 -0.14 -16.89
CA PRO A 256 -9.14 0.79 -16.87
C PRO A 256 -8.66 2.23 -17.03
N LYS A 257 -9.53 3.11 -17.55
CA LYS A 257 -9.36 4.55 -17.39
C LYS A 257 -9.60 4.97 -15.93
N ARG A 258 -9.17 6.17 -15.57
CA ARG A 258 -9.38 6.74 -14.22
C ARG A 258 -10.83 6.60 -13.76
N ASP A 259 -11.78 7.05 -14.58
CA ASP A 259 -13.19 7.10 -14.17
C ASP A 259 -13.79 5.68 -14.10
N GLU A 260 -13.32 4.73 -14.93
CA GLU A 260 -13.68 3.31 -14.87
C GLU A 260 -13.11 2.63 -13.60
N LEU A 261 -11.91 3.00 -13.17
CA LEU A 261 -11.33 2.54 -11.90
C LEU A 261 -12.15 3.03 -10.70
N VAL A 262 -12.55 4.30 -10.68
CA VAL A 262 -13.38 4.84 -9.59
C VAL A 262 -14.77 4.20 -9.60
N GLU A 263 -15.36 3.97 -10.77
CA GLU A 263 -16.63 3.25 -10.89
C GLU A 263 -16.54 1.82 -10.35
N GLY A 264 -15.50 1.07 -10.75
CA GLY A 264 -15.29 -0.28 -10.24
C GLY A 264 -15.08 -0.33 -8.72
N ILE A 265 -14.41 0.68 -8.14
CA ILE A 265 -14.30 0.81 -6.68
C ILE A 265 -15.68 1.02 -6.06
N ALA A 266 -16.50 1.91 -6.61
CA ALA A 266 -17.85 2.17 -6.11
C ALA A 266 -18.71 0.89 -6.15
N THR A 267 -18.72 0.16 -7.27
CA THR A 267 -19.46 -1.12 -7.39
C THR A 267 -19.02 -2.14 -6.32
N ILE A 268 -17.72 -2.29 -6.09
CA ILE A 268 -17.23 -3.20 -5.04
C ILE A 268 -17.71 -2.74 -3.65
N LEU A 269 -17.73 -1.43 -3.38
CA LEU A 269 -18.20 -0.90 -2.11
C LEU A 269 -19.71 -1.12 -1.92
N GLU A 270 -20.52 -0.94 -2.97
CA GLU A 270 -21.96 -1.25 -2.94
C GLU A 270 -22.22 -2.72 -2.59
N ASP A 271 -21.47 -3.64 -3.20
CA ASP A 271 -21.55 -5.08 -2.90
C ASP A 271 -21.20 -5.38 -1.43
N LEU A 272 -20.21 -4.68 -0.88
CA LEU A 272 -19.83 -4.80 0.53
C LEU A 272 -20.89 -4.20 1.46
N ILE A 273 -21.51 -3.08 1.10
CA ILE A 273 -22.63 -2.48 1.84
C ILE A 273 -23.81 -3.45 1.88
N ALA A 274 -24.23 -3.97 0.72
CA ALA A 274 -25.32 -4.94 0.62
C ALA A 274 -25.02 -6.22 1.43
N TYR A 275 -23.76 -6.66 1.45
CA TYR A 275 -23.35 -7.76 2.32
C TYR A 275 -23.49 -7.42 3.80
N ALA A 276 -23.06 -6.23 4.23
CA ALA A 276 -23.15 -5.80 5.62
C ALA A 276 -24.59 -5.69 6.10
N GLU A 277 -25.48 -5.11 5.27
CA GLU A 277 -26.92 -5.05 5.54
C GLU A 277 -27.53 -6.44 5.73
N LYS A 278 -27.24 -7.36 4.79
CA LYS A 278 -27.70 -8.76 4.89
C LYS A 278 -27.18 -9.48 6.14
N LYS A 279 -26.04 -9.05 6.67
CA LYS A 279 -25.42 -9.61 7.88
C LYS A 279 -25.72 -8.81 9.15
N GLU A 280 -26.58 -7.79 9.06
CA GLU A 280 -26.95 -6.90 10.16
C GLU A 280 -25.72 -6.25 10.84
N ILE A 281 -24.67 -5.98 10.06
CA ILE A 281 -23.46 -5.30 10.52
C ILE A 281 -23.70 -3.80 10.43
N ARG A 282 -23.60 -3.08 11.55
CA ARG A 282 -23.77 -1.63 11.56
C ARG A 282 -22.51 -0.98 10.99
N LEU A 283 -22.51 -0.67 9.69
CA LEU A 283 -21.45 0.10 9.04
C LEU A 283 -21.52 1.57 9.45
N ALA A 284 -20.38 2.13 9.84
CA ALA A 284 -20.25 3.57 10.01
C ALA A 284 -20.39 4.27 8.65
N PRO A 285 -21.00 5.48 8.59
CA PRO A 285 -21.00 6.33 7.41
C PRO A 285 -19.61 6.96 7.18
N TYR A 286 -18.61 6.10 6.97
CA TYR A 286 -17.21 6.46 6.80
C TYR A 286 -16.51 5.43 5.92
N ILE A 287 -15.74 5.95 4.97
CA ILE A 287 -14.92 5.15 4.07
C ILE A 287 -13.49 5.67 4.19
N GLY A 288 -12.61 4.82 4.70
CA GLY A 288 -11.18 5.08 4.68
C GLY A 288 -10.60 4.78 3.30
N VAL A 289 -9.92 5.73 2.66
CA VAL A 289 -9.37 5.53 1.31
C VAL A 289 -7.88 5.85 1.29
N ALA A 290 -7.05 4.82 1.15
CA ALA A 290 -5.63 4.95 0.93
C ALA A 290 -5.36 4.99 -0.58
N CYS A 291 -4.61 6.00 -1.01
CA CYS A 291 -4.26 6.22 -2.41
C CYS A 291 -2.77 6.58 -2.52
N PRO A 292 -2.03 6.11 -3.54
CA PRO A 292 -0.66 6.51 -3.76
C PRO A 292 -0.61 8.01 -4.08
N GLY A 293 0.23 8.76 -3.37
CA GLY A 293 0.51 10.14 -3.70
C GLY A 293 0.54 11.08 -2.49
N LEU A 294 0.71 12.36 -2.79
CA LEU A 294 0.59 13.45 -1.84
C LEU A 294 -0.86 13.91 -1.77
N ILE A 295 -1.57 13.51 -0.71
CA ILE A 295 -2.95 13.91 -0.45
C ILE A 295 -2.91 15.22 0.33
N VAL A 296 -3.59 16.25 -0.18
CA VAL A 296 -3.71 17.55 0.51
C VAL A 296 -5.03 17.64 1.30
N GLU A 297 -5.17 18.69 2.10
CA GLU A 297 -6.25 18.87 3.09
C GLU A 297 -7.67 18.69 2.54
N ASP A 298 -7.91 19.12 1.30
CA ASP A 298 -9.22 19.00 0.65
C ASP A 298 -9.49 17.59 0.07
N GLY A 299 -8.49 16.71 0.02
CA GLY A 299 -8.58 15.37 -0.54
C GLY A 299 -8.07 15.24 -1.97
N SER A 300 -7.62 16.35 -2.59
CA SER A 300 -6.96 16.33 -3.89
C SER A 300 -5.58 15.67 -3.83
N LEU A 301 -5.11 15.16 -4.96
CA LEU A 301 -3.79 14.56 -5.10
C LEU A 301 -2.84 15.55 -5.79
N ALA A 302 -1.78 15.94 -5.10
CA ALA A 302 -0.82 16.94 -5.56
C ALA A 302 0.43 16.34 -6.24
N GLY A 303 0.55 15.01 -6.26
CA GLY A 303 1.71 14.33 -6.83
C GLY A 303 1.73 12.84 -6.50
N GLY A 304 2.57 12.07 -7.21
CA GLY A 304 2.91 10.70 -6.81
C GLY A 304 1.92 9.62 -7.28
N THR A 305 1.09 9.94 -8.29
CA THR A 305 0.07 9.03 -8.82
C THR A 305 0.49 8.37 -10.13
N GLN A 306 1.79 8.27 -10.43
CA GLN A 306 2.29 7.86 -11.76
C GLN A 306 1.94 6.41 -12.11
N ASN A 307 1.64 5.59 -11.10
CA ASN A 307 1.26 4.19 -11.26
C ASN A 307 -0.26 4.00 -11.35
N LEU A 308 -1.05 5.08 -11.37
CA LEU A 308 -2.50 5.01 -11.48
C LEU A 308 -2.95 5.33 -12.92
N PRO A 309 -4.09 4.79 -13.37
CA PRO A 309 -4.58 5.07 -14.71
C PRO A 309 -5.04 6.51 -14.87
N GLY A 310 -4.58 7.18 -15.94
CA GLY A 310 -4.95 8.55 -16.27
C GLY A 310 -4.28 9.61 -15.38
N ASN A 311 -4.86 10.80 -15.32
CA ASN A 311 -4.31 11.92 -14.55
C ASN A 311 -5.13 12.19 -13.28
N TRP A 312 -4.63 11.74 -12.13
CA TRP A 312 -5.23 11.93 -10.81
C TRP A 312 -4.85 13.27 -10.16
N GLU A 313 -3.82 13.94 -10.67
CA GLU A 313 -3.35 15.26 -10.22
C GLU A 313 -4.10 16.41 -10.92
N SER A 314 -5.12 16.08 -11.71
CA SER A 314 -5.93 17.07 -12.41
C SER A 314 -6.83 17.84 -11.44
N THR A 315 -6.80 19.17 -11.51
CA THR A 315 -7.73 20.06 -10.79
C THR A 315 -9.23 19.80 -11.05
N ARG A 316 -9.56 18.99 -12.06
CA ARG A 316 -10.95 18.59 -12.38
C ARG A 316 -11.36 17.24 -11.78
N PHE A 317 -10.49 16.63 -10.98
CA PHE A 317 -10.74 15.32 -10.38
C PHE A 317 -10.60 15.41 -8.88
N HIS A 318 -11.55 14.81 -8.17
CA HIS A 318 -11.59 14.87 -6.72
C HIS A 318 -12.12 13.56 -6.15
N LEU A 319 -11.21 12.60 -5.90
CA LEU A 319 -11.55 11.21 -5.54
C LEU A 319 -12.62 11.09 -4.43
N PRO A 320 -12.52 11.80 -3.28
CA PRO A 320 -13.56 11.69 -2.25
C PRO A 320 -14.95 12.08 -2.74
N ARG A 321 -15.03 13.12 -3.58
CA ARG A 321 -16.30 13.63 -4.12
C ARG A 321 -16.87 12.65 -5.13
N ASP A 322 -16.04 12.21 -6.07
CA ASP A 322 -16.41 11.24 -7.10
C ASP A 322 -16.93 9.92 -6.51
N LEU A 323 -16.32 9.44 -5.42
CA LEU A 323 -16.82 8.25 -4.71
C LEU A 323 -18.14 8.54 -3.99
N CYS A 324 -18.26 9.67 -3.29
CA CYS A 324 -19.51 10.04 -2.62
C CYS A 324 -20.68 10.16 -3.60
N GLU A 325 -20.45 10.71 -4.79
CA GLU A 325 -21.50 10.87 -5.81
C GLU A 325 -21.97 9.55 -6.42
N ARG A 326 -21.11 8.53 -6.45
CA ARG A 326 -21.44 7.20 -6.97
C ARG A 326 -22.11 6.30 -5.94
N LEU A 327 -21.84 6.53 -4.66
CA LEU A 327 -22.39 5.74 -3.54
C LEU A 327 -23.68 6.34 -2.95
N ALA A 328 -24.16 7.46 -3.48
CA ALA A 328 -25.36 8.16 -3.01
C ALA A 328 -26.63 7.67 -3.71
#